data_AF-A0A1H3N9R4-F1
#
_entry.id   AF-A0A1H3N9R4-F1
#
_cell.length_a   1.000
_cell.length_b   1.000
_cell.length_c   1.000
_cell.angle_alpha   90.00
_cell.angle_beta   90.00
_cell.angle_gamma   90.00
#
_symmetry.space_group_name_H-M   'P 1'
#
loop_
_entity.id
_entity.type
_entity.pdbx_description
1 polymer ?
#
loop_
_entity_poly.entity_id
_entity_poly.type
_entity_poly.pdbx_seq_one_letter_code
_entity_poly.pdbx_strand_id
1 'polypeptide(L)'
;MAIHLAHFEYQNHVHWGVLSADGVIPLPESYTTTGELVRAVKPAELAKLTGTPIPRNLITLLSPVTRNQQFVCQGANYREHMIESGMDPDTKHFNMIFTKATSCIVAADSPVIRPAHVRFLDYEVELGLIMRREITGPVQVTEQNLHEFIAGIVVVNDYSARDIQIPQMQFYKGKSYRTFGPVGPWLCLLEAGDMQYLKQLQLTLTVDGQLRQSDSSGNMVHDPVATLNELASLQDIFPGDLIATGTPAGCALLIPSPAKQKIAALLPEAKKWALFLEAQEESTQYLQPGQVVEAGIRSADGVIDLGTQRNVVAISQSDDDRALTATTKKILVTGLRSGVTESAVQSWLSGFGPVARVEIIREGNAANPCALVHMDIGDAAAAILVSRLSHHWHDGAMVNASLLHH
;
A
#
# COMPACT_ATOMS: atom_id res chain seq x y z
N MET A 1 -25.04 -10.34 -7.65
CA MET A 1 -23.90 -11.24 -7.43
C MET A 1 -22.66 -10.39 -7.50
N ALA A 2 -21.88 -10.46 -6.43
CA ALA A 2 -20.62 -9.76 -6.31
C ALA A 2 -19.67 -10.06 -7.49
N ILE A 3 -19.02 -9.02 -8.03
CA ILE A 3 -18.02 -9.12 -9.10
C ILE A 3 -16.70 -8.54 -8.62
N HIS A 4 -15.64 -9.33 -8.70
CA HIS A 4 -14.29 -8.90 -8.30
C HIS A 4 -13.55 -8.33 -9.50
N LEU A 5 -13.06 -7.10 -9.36
CA LEU A 5 -12.27 -6.39 -10.34
C LEU A 5 -10.82 -6.25 -9.87
N ALA A 6 -9.89 -6.36 -10.81
CA ALA A 6 -8.49 -6.00 -10.63
C ALA A 6 -8.19 -4.69 -11.38
N HIS A 7 -7.40 -3.82 -10.75
CA HIS A 7 -6.70 -2.72 -11.40
C HIS A 7 -5.24 -3.15 -11.56
N PHE A 8 -4.70 -3.11 -12.77
CA PHE A 8 -3.41 -3.72 -13.04
C PHE A 8 -2.70 -3.09 -14.24
N GLU A 9 -1.39 -3.27 -14.28
CA GLU A 9 -0.56 -2.96 -15.43
C GLU A 9 -0.21 -4.24 -16.18
N TYR A 10 -0.32 -4.20 -17.51
CA TYR A 10 0.10 -5.26 -18.42
C TYR A 10 0.67 -4.63 -19.68
N GLN A 11 1.85 -5.07 -20.11
CA GLN A 11 2.54 -4.52 -21.29
C GLN A 11 2.63 -2.98 -21.29
N ASN A 12 2.97 -2.39 -20.14
CA ASN A 12 3.10 -0.94 -19.91
C ASN A 12 1.80 -0.13 -20.08
N HIS A 13 0.64 -0.78 -20.02
CA HIS A 13 -0.66 -0.13 -20.07
C HIS A 13 -1.46 -0.47 -18.81
N VAL A 14 -2.23 0.51 -18.33
CA VAL A 14 -3.09 0.36 -17.16
C VAL A 14 -4.46 -0.13 -17.61
N HIS A 15 -4.96 -1.15 -16.93
CA HIS A 15 -6.21 -1.83 -17.25
C HIS A 15 -7.05 -2.07 -16.00
N TRP A 16 -8.35 -2.13 -16.22
CA TRP A 16 -9.31 -2.76 -15.32
C TRP A 16 -9.74 -4.09 -15.91
N GLY A 17 -10.10 -5.05 -15.07
CA GLY A 17 -10.59 -6.33 -15.57
C GLY A 17 -11.31 -7.17 -14.52
N VAL A 18 -12.16 -8.08 -14.98
CA VAL A 18 -12.91 -9.02 -14.15
C VAL A 18 -12.02 -10.19 -13.77
N LEU A 19 -11.97 -10.50 -12.48
CA LEU A 19 -11.27 -11.66 -11.97
C LEU A 19 -11.98 -12.95 -12.40
N SER A 20 -11.21 -13.91 -12.90
CA SER A 20 -11.67 -15.24 -13.29
C SER A 20 -10.78 -16.33 -12.64
N ALA A 21 -11.12 -17.59 -12.85
CA ALA A 21 -10.32 -18.72 -12.38
C ALA A 21 -8.91 -18.73 -13.00
N ASP A 22 -8.80 -18.41 -14.29
CA ASP A 22 -7.56 -18.55 -15.07
C ASP A 22 -6.73 -17.24 -15.12
N GLY A 23 -7.25 -16.13 -14.62
CA GLY A 23 -6.61 -14.83 -14.76
C GLY A 23 -7.55 -13.65 -14.59
N VAL A 24 -7.26 -12.56 -15.28
CA VAL A 24 -8.07 -11.35 -15.33
C VAL A 24 -8.52 -11.09 -16.76
N ILE A 25 -9.82 -10.97 -17.00
CA ILE A 25 -10.38 -10.62 -18.31
C ILE A 25 -10.44 -9.09 -18.38
N PRO A 26 -9.65 -8.42 -19.23
CA PRO A 26 -9.65 -6.96 -19.32
C PRO A 26 -11.03 -6.41 -19.73
N LEU A 27 -11.40 -5.27 -19.17
CA LEU A 27 -12.54 -4.52 -19.65
C LEU A 27 -12.23 -3.95 -21.05
N PRO A 28 -13.21 -3.90 -21.96
CA PRO A 28 -13.01 -3.39 -23.31
C PRO A 28 -12.77 -1.86 -23.32
N GLU A 29 -13.33 -1.16 -22.34
CA GLU A 29 -13.17 0.28 -22.15
C GLU A 29 -12.07 0.56 -21.10
N SER A 30 -11.36 1.68 -21.30
CA SER A 30 -10.39 2.19 -20.34
C SER A 30 -11.03 3.22 -19.41
N TYR A 31 -10.70 3.13 -18.12
CA TYR A 31 -11.12 4.12 -17.11
C TYR A 31 -9.89 4.64 -16.39
N THR A 32 -9.73 5.96 -16.35
CA THR A 32 -8.55 6.61 -15.76
C THR A 32 -8.62 6.59 -14.23
N THR A 33 -9.84 6.66 -13.69
CA THR A 33 -10.09 6.77 -12.26
C THR A 33 -11.08 5.71 -11.78
N THR A 34 -11.01 5.34 -10.50
CA THR A 34 -12.02 4.49 -9.86
C THR A 34 -13.42 5.10 -9.99
N GLY A 35 -13.54 6.43 -9.91
CA GLY A 35 -14.80 7.14 -10.06
C GLY A 35 -15.40 7.07 -11.47
N GLU A 36 -14.57 7.09 -12.52
CA GLU A 36 -15.04 6.83 -13.89
C GLU A 36 -15.55 5.39 -14.03
N LEU A 37 -14.78 4.42 -13.52
CA LEU A 37 -15.15 3.00 -13.56
C LEU A 37 -16.50 2.75 -12.90
N VAL A 38 -16.67 3.13 -11.62
CA VAL A 38 -17.89 2.77 -10.86
C VAL A 38 -19.15 3.49 -11.34
N ARG A 39 -19.01 4.61 -12.07
CA ARG A 39 -20.13 5.26 -12.76
C ARG A 39 -20.54 4.52 -14.02
N ALA A 40 -19.58 3.94 -14.74
CA ALA A 40 -19.81 3.32 -16.03
C ALA A 40 -20.29 1.88 -15.93
N VAL A 41 -19.71 1.09 -15.02
CA VAL A 41 -19.91 -0.36 -15.00
C VAL A 41 -21.02 -0.81 -14.05
N LYS A 42 -21.74 -1.88 -14.43
CA LYS A 42 -22.70 -2.57 -13.57
C LYS A 42 -22.32 -4.04 -13.39
N PRO A 43 -22.43 -4.61 -12.18
CA PRO A 43 -22.09 -6.01 -11.94
C PRO A 43 -22.78 -7.00 -12.89
N ALA A 44 -24.08 -6.82 -13.15
CA ALA A 44 -24.85 -7.69 -14.06
C ALA A 44 -24.36 -7.68 -15.52
N GLU A 45 -23.72 -6.61 -15.97
CA GLU A 45 -23.12 -6.52 -17.31
C GLU A 45 -21.75 -7.19 -17.32
N LEU A 46 -20.94 -6.93 -16.30
CA LEU A 46 -19.62 -7.55 -16.12
C LEU A 46 -19.69 -9.07 -15.93
N ALA A 47 -20.75 -9.57 -15.29
CA ALA A 47 -21.00 -11.01 -15.13
C ALA A 47 -21.15 -11.76 -16.46
N LYS A 48 -21.45 -11.04 -17.55
CA LYS A 48 -21.61 -11.58 -18.91
C LYS A 48 -20.35 -11.36 -19.76
N LEU A 49 -19.32 -10.71 -19.22
CA LEU A 49 -18.10 -10.42 -19.94
C LEU A 49 -17.41 -11.73 -20.33
N THR A 50 -17.04 -11.82 -21.60
CA THR A 50 -16.26 -12.92 -22.14
C THR A 50 -14.98 -12.37 -22.75
N GLY A 51 -13.91 -13.15 -22.70
CA GLY A 51 -12.61 -12.73 -23.22
C GLY A 51 -11.52 -13.72 -22.84
N THR A 52 -10.33 -13.52 -23.40
CA THR A 52 -9.16 -14.31 -23.01
C THR A 52 -8.58 -13.72 -21.72
N PRO A 53 -8.53 -14.48 -20.62
CA PRO A 53 -7.95 -13.99 -19.38
C PRO A 53 -6.43 -13.83 -19.52
N ILE A 54 -5.90 -12.72 -19.00
CA ILE A 54 -4.47 -12.52 -18.81
C ILE A 54 -4.07 -13.26 -17.53
N PRO A 55 -3.10 -14.19 -17.58
CA PRO A 55 -2.60 -14.89 -16.40
C PRO A 55 -2.12 -13.91 -15.31
N ARG A 56 -2.48 -14.20 -14.04
CA ARG A 56 -2.19 -13.29 -12.91
C ARG A 56 -0.69 -13.05 -12.67
N ASN A 57 0.17 -13.97 -13.10
CA ASN A 57 1.62 -13.82 -12.97
C ASN A 57 2.25 -12.92 -14.04
N LEU A 58 1.48 -12.44 -15.03
CA LEU A 58 1.94 -11.53 -16.06
C LEU A 58 1.54 -10.06 -15.80
N ILE A 59 0.72 -9.81 -14.77
CA ILE A 59 0.23 -8.48 -14.44
C ILE A 59 0.96 -7.93 -13.21
N THR A 60 1.13 -6.62 -13.15
CA THR A 60 1.51 -5.91 -11.92
C THR A 60 0.26 -5.32 -11.29
N LEU A 61 -0.02 -5.62 -10.03
CA LEU A 61 -1.20 -5.09 -9.35
C LEU A 61 -1.07 -3.58 -9.10
N LEU A 62 -2.20 -2.89 -9.25
CA LEU A 62 -2.37 -1.50 -8.86
C LEU A 62 -3.46 -1.42 -7.79
N SER A 63 -3.47 -0.34 -7.00
CA SER A 63 -4.58 -0.08 -6.08
C SER A 63 -5.90 0.04 -6.85
N PRO A 64 -6.98 -0.64 -6.45
CA PRO A 64 -8.30 -0.44 -7.05
C PRO A 64 -8.93 0.93 -6.69
N VAL A 65 -8.27 1.72 -5.84
CA VAL A 65 -8.61 3.11 -5.55
C VAL A 65 -7.53 4.02 -6.13
N THR A 66 -7.88 4.87 -7.09
CA THR A 66 -6.96 5.80 -7.73
C THR A 66 -6.68 7.01 -6.84
N ARG A 67 -5.48 7.61 -6.96
CA ARG A 67 -5.00 8.68 -6.04
C ARG A 67 -5.72 10.03 -6.18
N ASN A 68 -6.63 10.17 -7.12
CA ASN A 68 -7.50 11.34 -7.24
C ASN A 68 -8.72 11.25 -6.29
N GLN A 69 -8.95 10.09 -5.67
CA GLN A 69 -10.09 9.83 -4.79
C GLN A 69 -9.78 10.21 -3.35
N GLN A 70 -10.80 10.62 -2.61
CA GLN A 70 -10.70 10.89 -1.18
C GLN A 70 -10.44 9.59 -0.40
N PHE A 71 -9.72 9.73 0.72
CA PHE A 71 -9.48 8.65 1.66
C PHE A 71 -9.94 9.10 3.06
N VAL A 72 -11.21 8.81 3.34
CA VAL A 72 -11.89 9.11 4.61
C VAL A 72 -11.80 7.87 5.50
N CYS A 73 -11.57 8.06 6.79
CA CYS A 73 -11.32 6.96 7.74
C CYS A 73 -12.16 7.16 9.01
N GLN A 74 -12.55 6.05 9.62
CA GLN A 74 -13.20 6.01 10.94
C GLN A 74 -12.22 5.52 12.01
N GLY A 75 -12.09 6.25 13.11
CA GLY A 75 -11.26 5.87 14.25
C GLY A 75 -12.03 5.15 15.35
N ALA A 76 -11.50 4.02 15.83
CA ALA A 76 -12.07 3.24 16.93
C ALA A 76 -13.57 2.94 16.70
N ASN A 77 -13.88 2.23 15.60
CA ASN A 77 -15.24 1.91 15.17
C ASN A 77 -15.64 0.45 15.41
N TYR A 78 -14.81 -0.37 16.06
CA TYR A 78 -15.14 -1.73 16.49
C TYR A 78 -15.21 -1.79 18.02
N ARG A 79 -16.19 -2.50 18.58
CA ARG A 79 -16.46 -2.50 20.03
C ARG A 79 -15.23 -2.88 20.86
N GLU A 80 -14.60 -4.01 20.55
CA GLU A 80 -13.39 -4.44 21.27
C GLU A 80 -12.22 -3.50 21.07
N HIS A 81 -12.07 -2.90 19.88
CA HIS A 81 -11.02 -1.93 19.63
C HIS A 81 -11.24 -0.62 20.39
N MET A 82 -12.48 -0.19 20.62
CA MET A 82 -12.78 0.94 21.50
C MET A 82 -12.34 0.66 22.93
N ILE A 83 -12.64 -0.54 23.44
CA ILE A 83 -12.23 -0.98 24.78
C ILE A 83 -10.70 -1.03 24.89
N GLU A 84 -10.02 -1.64 23.91
CA GLU A 84 -8.56 -1.66 23.79
C GLU A 84 -7.97 -0.25 23.77
N SER A 85 -8.64 0.67 23.06
CA SER A 85 -8.29 2.09 22.98
C SER A 85 -8.60 2.90 24.26
N GLY A 86 -9.09 2.24 25.32
CA GLY A 86 -9.46 2.88 26.58
C GLY A 86 -10.72 3.74 26.51
N MET A 87 -11.55 3.54 25.47
CA MET A 87 -12.84 4.18 25.30
C MET A 87 -13.96 3.24 25.79
N ASP A 88 -15.05 3.83 26.28
CA ASP A 88 -16.26 3.09 26.63
C ASP A 88 -17.24 3.15 25.44
N PRO A 89 -17.53 2.01 24.79
CA PRO A 89 -18.38 1.95 23.60
C PRO A 89 -19.85 2.30 23.85
N ASP A 90 -20.30 2.32 25.11
CA ASP A 90 -21.68 2.66 25.47
C ASP A 90 -21.84 4.15 25.83
N THR A 91 -20.72 4.87 26.00
CA THR A 91 -20.71 6.31 26.31
C THR A 91 -20.23 7.18 25.15
N LYS A 92 -19.43 6.63 24.22
CA LYS A 92 -18.98 7.37 23.03
C LYS A 92 -20.10 7.41 22.00
N HIS A 93 -20.74 8.57 21.86
CA HIS A 93 -21.83 8.80 20.91
C HIS A 93 -21.40 9.44 19.58
N PHE A 94 -20.12 9.75 19.40
CA PHE A 94 -19.61 10.38 18.18
C PHE A 94 -18.79 9.41 17.31
N ASN A 95 -18.86 9.61 16.01
CA ASN A 95 -18.04 8.93 15.02
C ASN A 95 -16.74 9.72 14.83
N MET A 96 -15.60 9.05 14.93
CA MET A 96 -14.31 9.73 14.80
C MET A 96 -13.89 9.70 13.33
N ILE A 97 -14.11 10.80 12.60
CA ILE A 97 -13.74 10.89 11.20
C ILE A 97 -12.39 11.61 11.04
N PHE A 98 -11.50 11.04 10.23
CA PHE A 98 -10.25 11.67 9.80
C PHE A 98 -9.94 11.33 8.34
N THR A 99 -8.87 11.90 7.79
CA THR A 99 -8.44 11.62 6.42
C THR A 99 -6.99 11.15 6.37
N LYS A 100 -6.68 10.41 5.31
CA LYS A 100 -5.30 10.10 4.89
C LYS A 100 -4.98 10.88 3.62
N ALA A 101 -3.70 11.25 3.44
CA ALA A 101 -3.25 11.81 2.18
C ALA A 101 -3.43 10.79 1.05
N THR A 102 -4.02 11.20 -0.07
CA THR A 102 -4.22 10.31 -1.22
C THR A 102 -2.90 9.74 -1.77
N SER A 103 -1.78 10.44 -1.52
CA SER A 103 -0.43 9.99 -1.87
C SER A 103 0.05 8.72 -1.14
N CYS A 104 -0.62 8.31 -0.06
CA CYS A 104 -0.33 7.07 0.65
C CYS A 104 -0.94 5.82 -0.01
N ILE A 105 -1.92 6.01 -0.92
CA ILE A 105 -2.61 4.92 -1.60
C ILE A 105 -1.63 4.17 -2.51
N VAL A 106 -1.48 2.87 -2.27
CA VAL A 106 -0.58 1.96 -3.01
C VAL A 106 -1.24 0.61 -3.24
N ALA A 107 -0.65 -0.22 -4.11
CA ALA A 107 -1.17 -1.55 -4.41
C ALA A 107 -1.11 -2.47 -3.18
N ALA A 108 -1.95 -3.50 -3.20
CA ALA A 108 -2.11 -4.46 -2.10
C ALA A 108 -0.84 -5.25 -1.77
N ASP A 109 0.08 -5.37 -2.73
CA ASP A 109 1.36 -6.07 -2.63
C ASP A 109 2.56 -5.13 -2.51
N SER A 110 2.33 -3.81 -2.40
CA SER A 110 3.39 -2.83 -2.27
C SER A 110 4.13 -2.96 -0.94
N PRO A 111 5.44 -2.66 -0.90
CA PRO A 111 6.17 -2.56 0.36
C PRO A 111 5.67 -1.38 1.19
N VAL A 112 5.71 -1.51 2.51
CA VAL A 112 5.40 -0.44 3.46
C VAL A 112 6.72 0.15 3.96
N ILE A 113 7.02 1.36 3.53
CA ILE A 113 8.27 2.05 3.85
C ILE A 113 8.12 2.78 5.17
N ARG A 114 8.76 2.27 6.23
CA ARG A 114 8.89 2.95 7.52
C ARG A 114 9.89 4.11 7.38
N PRO A 115 9.46 5.38 7.58
CA PRO A 115 10.40 6.49 7.65
C PRO A 115 11.41 6.30 8.77
N ALA A 116 12.65 6.77 8.61
CA ALA A 116 13.73 6.53 9.56
C ALA A 116 13.44 7.06 10.97
N HIS A 117 12.68 8.16 11.08
CA HIS A 117 12.28 8.76 12.36
C HIS A 117 11.06 8.10 13.00
N VAL A 118 10.37 7.18 12.30
CA VAL A 118 9.21 6.45 12.84
C VAL A 118 9.68 5.21 13.57
N ARG A 119 9.37 5.14 14.85
CA ARG A 119 9.77 4.08 15.77
C ARG A 119 8.67 3.04 15.96
N PHE A 120 7.42 3.49 15.96
CA PHE A 120 6.25 2.69 16.35
C PHE A 120 5.29 2.53 15.17
N LEU A 121 5.72 1.75 14.16
CA LEU A 121 4.91 1.41 13.00
C LEU A 121 3.91 0.32 13.35
N ASP A 122 2.64 0.56 13.06
CA ASP A 122 1.50 -0.31 13.42
C ASP A 122 0.62 -0.61 12.19
N TYR A 123 -0.20 -1.64 12.29
CA TYR A 123 -1.09 -2.17 11.25
C TYR A 123 -2.55 -2.11 11.72
N GLU A 124 -3.48 -1.96 10.78
CA GLU A 124 -4.91 -1.84 11.07
C GLU A 124 -5.73 -2.36 9.86
N VAL A 125 -6.19 -3.62 9.88
CA VAL A 125 -7.05 -4.14 8.79
C VAL A 125 -8.44 -3.52 8.86
N GLU A 126 -8.92 -2.97 7.75
CA GLU A 126 -10.23 -2.32 7.67
C GLU A 126 -11.00 -2.75 6.42
N LEU A 127 -12.32 -2.78 6.54
CA LEU A 127 -13.21 -2.85 5.39
C LEU A 127 -13.30 -1.46 4.76
N GLY A 128 -12.92 -1.34 3.49
CA GLY A 128 -13.11 -0.12 2.71
C GLY A 128 -14.41 -0.15 1.93
N LEU A 129 -15.20 0.92 2.02
CA LEU A 129 -16.40 1.15 1.20
C LEU A 129 -16.02 2.05 0.02
N ILE A 130 -16.37 1.63 -1.19
CA ILE A 130 -16.21 2.44 -2.40
C ILE A 130 -17.54 3.06 -2.74
N MET A 131 -17.55 4.38 -2.90
CA MET A 131 -18.78 5.14 -3.11
C MET A 131 -19.27 5.01 -4.56
N ARG A 132 -20.59 4.91 -4.77
CA ARG A 132 -21.26 4.82 -6.07
C ARG A 132 -21.91 6.12 -6.48
N ARG A 133 -22.58 6.77 -5.53
CA ARG A 133 -23.40 7.95 -5.76
C ARG A 133 -22.79 9.14 -5.03
N GLU A 134 -22.85 10.29 -5.67
CA GLU A 134 -22.46 11.54 -5.04
C GLU A 134 -23.39 11.89 -3.87
N ILE A 135 -22.80 12.48 -2.84
CA ILE A 135 -23.48 13.08 -1.70
C ILE A 135 -22.92 14.49 -1.62
N THR A 136 -23.71 15.49 -2.01
CA THR A 136 -23.30 16.91 -2.02
C THR A 136 -24.23 17.77 -1.14
N GLY A 137 -24.88 17.12 -0.19
CA GLY A 137 -25.89 17.72 0.68
C GLY A 137 -26.67 16.67 1.47
N PRO A 138 -27.64 17.11 2.30
CA PRO A 138 -28.38 16.22 3.17
C PRO A 138 -29.12 15.14 2.38
N VAL A 139 -28.86 13.88 2.72
CA VAL A 139 -29.55 12.71 2.19
C VAL A 139 -29.92 11.80 3.36
N GLN A 140 -31.03 11.06 3.22
CA GLN A 140 -31.39 10.02 4.17
C GLN A 140 -30.95 8.66 3.62
N VAL A 141 -29.90 8.12 4.20
CA VAL A 141 -29.44 6.75 3.92
C VAL A 141 -30.18 5.78 4.83
N THR A 142 -30.67 4.68 4.27
CA THR A 142 -31.31 3.58 4.98
C THR A 142 -30.76 2.26 4.46
N GLU A 143 -31.00 1.17 5.18
CA GLU A 143 -30.62 -0.17 4.72
C GLU A 143 -31.19 -0.52 3.34
N GLN A 144 -32.41 -0.05 3.05
CA GLN A 144 -33.09 -0.34 1.79
C GLN A 144 -32.46 0.36 0.58
N ASN A 145 -31.91 1.56 0.77
CA ASN A 145 -31.30 2.34 -0.31
C ASN A 145 -29.77 2.34 -0.30
N LEU A 146 -29.13 1.67 0.67
CA LEU A 146 -27.67 1.66 0.84
C LEU A 146 -26.92 1.25 -0.43
N HIS A 147 -27.48 0.31 -1.20
CA HIS A 147 -26.94 -0.18 -2.47
C HIS A 147 -26.81 0.90 -3.55
N GLU A 148 -27.56 2.00 -3.45
CA GLU A 148 -27.43 3.14 -4.34
C GLU A 148 -26.17 3.95 -4.05
N PHE A 149 -25.68 3.92 -2.81
CA PHE A 149 -24.55 4.73 -2.35
C PHE A 149 -23.22 3.97 -2.35
N ILE A 150 -23.22 2.66 -2.14
CA ILE A 150 -22.02 1.84 -2.08
C ILE A 150 -21.86 1.06 -3.38
N ALA A 151 -20.76 1.30 -4.10
CA ALA A 151 -20.40 0.61 -5.33
C ALA A 151 -19.88 -0.79 -5.04
N GLY A 152 -19.05 -0.90 -4.02
CA GLY A 152 -18.32 -2.09 -3.70
C GLY A 152 -17.47 -1.94 -2.45
N ILE A 153 -16.66 -2.96 -2.20
CA ILE A 153 -15.81 -3.06 -1.03
C ILE A 153 -14.39 -3.53 -1.38
N VAL A 154 -13.43 -3.16 -0.54
CA VAL A 154 -12.00 -3.47 -0.66
C VAL A 154 -11.40 -3.80 0.70
N VAL A 155 -10.26 -4.48 0.73
CA VAL A 155 -9.39 -4.54 1.91
C VAL A 155 -8.55 -3.27 1.98
N VAL A 156 -8.43 -2.70 3.17
CA VAL A 156 -7.52 -1.61 3.49
C VAL A 156 -6.64 -2.04 4.66
N ASN A 157 -5.37 -1.65 4.67
CA ASN A 157 -4.57 -1.65 5.89
C ASN A 157 -4.13 -0.21 6.20
N ASP A 158 -4.66 0.34 7.29
CA ASP A 158 -4.43 1.71 7.73
C ASP A 158 -3.16 1.80 8.60
N TYR A 159 -1.98 1.70 7.96
CA TYR A 159 -0.72 1.78 8.71
C TYR A 159 -0.56 3.12 9.43
N SER A 160 0.00 3.02 10.65
CA SER A 160 0.09 4.14 11.58
C SER A 160 1.50 4.28 12.15
N ALA A 161 2.02 5.51 12.17
CA ALA A 161 3.18 5.88 12.99
C ALA A 161 2.69 6.40 14.35
N ARG A 162 2.62 5.53 15.36
CA ARG A 162 1.96 5.84 16.65
C ARG A 162 2.70 6.89 17.49
N ASP A 163 4.02 6.97 17.36
CA ASP A 163 4.87 8.02 17.91
C ASP A 163 4.62 9.41 17.30
N ILE A 164 3.98 9.46 16.13
CA ILE A 164 3.59 10.71 15.46
C ILE A 164 2.11 10.99 15.70
N GLN A 165 1.26 9.98 15.55
CA GLN A 165 -0.19 10.09 15.65
C GLN A 165 -0.64 10.54 17.04
N ILE A 166 -0.22 9.83 18.09
CA ILE A 166 -0.75 10.02 19.44
C ILE A 166 -0.29 11.36 20.04
N PRO A 167 1.00 11.74 19.97
CA PRO A 167 1.46 13.00 20.56
C PRO A 167 0.91 14.26 19.90
N GLN A 168 0.59 14.21 18.60
CA GLN A 168 0.21 15.40 17.83
C GLN A 168 -1.30 15.64 17.80
N MET A 169 -2.10 14.75 18.41
CA MET A 169 -3.57 14.80 18.52
C MET A 169 -4.34 14.73 17.18
N GLN A 170 -3.73 15.15 16.08
CA GLN A 170 -4.26 15.05 14.72
C GLN A 170 -3.65 13.84 14.03
N PHE A 171 -4.51 12.96 13.50
CA PHE A 171 -4.07 11.66 12.99
C PHE A 171 -3.45 11.76 11.59
N TYR A 172 -3.79 12.78 10.82
CA TYR A 172 -3.39 12.94 9.41
C TYR A 172 -1.91 12.62 9.20
N LYS A 173 -0.98 13.27 9.92
CA LYS A 173 0.46 13.06 9.71
C LYS A 173 0.92 11.64 10.05
N GLY A 174 0.44 11.08 11.16
CA GLY A 174 0.79 9.71 11.58
C GLY A 174 0.23 8.64 10.64
N LYS A 175 -0.86 8.95 9.93
CA LYS A 175 -1.58 8.04 9.03
C LYS A 175 -1.22 8.22 7.55
N SER A 176 -0.52 9.29 7.16
CA SER A 176 -0.44 9.70 5.74
C SER A 176 0.91 9.54 5.06
N TYR A 177 1.90 8.92 5.71
CA TYR A 177 3.17 8.65 5.03
C TYR A 177 2.93 7.84 3.75
N ARG A 178 3.73 8.09 2.71
CA ARG A 178 3.66 7.29 1.48
C ARG A 178 3.74 5.81 1.84
N THR A 179 3.00 4.96 1.13
CA THR A 179 2.84 3.51 1.37
C THR A 179 2.03 3.10 2.62
N PHE A 180 1.52 4.03 3.44
CA PHE A 180 0.72 3.68 4.62
C PHE A 180 -0.75 3.37 4.32
N GLY A 181 -1.15 3.36 3.05
CA GLY A 181 -2.52 3.02 2.64
C GLY A 181 -2.55 2.01 1.49
N PRO A 182 -2.03 0.79 1.64
CA PRO A 182 -2.30 -0.26 0.67
C PRO A 182 -3.81 -0.60 0.63
N VAL A 183 -4.33 -0.73 -0.59
CA VAL A 183 -5.74 -1.03 -0.85
C VAL A 183 -5.85 -2.15 -1.88
N GLY A 184 -6.85 -3.02 -1.71
CA GLY A 184 -7.08 -4.20 -2.56
C GLY A 184 -6.54 -5.49 -1.94
N PRO A 185 -6.40 -6.58 -2.71
CA PRO A 185 -6.08 -6.58 -4.14
C PRO A 185 -7.27 -6.34 -5.08
N TRP A 186 -8.48 -6.69 -4.65
CA TRP A 186 -9.67 -6.63 -5.51
C TRP A 186 -10.64 -5.53 -5.08
N LEU A 187 -11.31 -4.92 -6.06
CA LEU A 187 -12.58 -4.22 -5.84
C LEU A 187 -13.72 -5.20 -6.05
N CYS A 188 -14.44 -5.53 -4.99
CA CYS A 188 -15.64 -6.34 -5.07
C CYS A 188 -16.86 -5.43 -5.24
N LEU A 189 -17.36 -5.33 -6.47
CA LEU A 189 -18.58 -4.59 -6.76
C LEU A 189 -19.81 -5.36 -6.26
N LEU A 190 -20.72 -4.64 -5.62
CA LEU A 190 -21.90 -5.20 -4.98
C LEU A 190 -23.20 -4.75 -5.68
N GLU A 191 -24.20 -5.63 -5.69
CA GLU A 191 -25.58 -5.33 -6.03
C GLU A 191 -26.47 -5.23 -4.78
N ALA A 192 -27.75 -4.87 -4.97
CA ALA A 192 -28.70 -4.71 -3.87
C ALA A 192 -28.80 -5.96 -2.97
N GLY A 193 -28.78 -7.17 -3.56
CA GLY A 193 -28.84 -8.43 -2.81
C GLY A 193 -27.57 -8.77 -2.04
N ASP A 194 -26.45 -8.09 -2.31
CA ASP A 194 -25.16 -8.36 -1.68
C ASP A 194 -24.91 -7.47 -0.43
N MET A 195 -25.74 -6.44 -0.20
CA MET A 195 -25.53 -5.45 0.89
C MET A 195 -25.50 -6.05 2.29
N GLN A 196 -26.20 -7.16 2.51
CA GLN A 196 -26.20 -7.87 3.80
C GLN A 196 -24.79 -8.29 4.24
N TYR A 197 -23.86 -8.53 3.30
CA TYR A 197 -22.51 -8.92 3.63
C TYR A 197 -21.72 -7.83 4.33
N LEU A 198 -22.09 -6.55 4.22
CA LEU A 198 -21.39 -5.48 4.96
C LEU A 198 -21.34 -5.72 6.47
N LYS A 199 -22.26 -6.54 7.03
CA LYS A 199 -22.30 -6.92 8.45
C LYS A 199 -21.92 -8.40 8.70
N GLN A 200 -21.41 -9.12 7.71
CA GLN A 200 -21.19 -10.58 7.76
C GLN A 200 -19.79 -10.99 7.25
N LEU A 201 -18.84 -10.05 7.19
CA LEU A 201 -17.48 -10.32 6.73
C LEU A 201 -16.55 -10.55 7.91
N GLN A 202 -15.71 -11.57 7.80
CA GLN A 202 -14.61 -11.83 8.72
C GLN A 202 -13.37 -11.06 8.24
N LEU A 203 -12.86 -10.17 9.09
CA LEU A 203 -11.59 -9.48 8.89
C LEU A 203 -10.50 -10.25 9.64
N THR A 204 -9.33 -10.42 9.01
CA THR A 204 -8.17 -11.06 9.63
C THR A 204 -6.89 -10.34 9.23
N LEU A 205 -5.93 -10.27 10.15
CA LEU A 205 -4.58 -9.81 9.89
C LEU A 205 -3.55 -10.65 10.65
N THR A 206 -2.48 -11.01 9.95
CA THR A 206 -1.32 -11.70 10.52
C THR A 206 -0.04 -10.90 10.31
N VAL A 207 0.93 -11.09 11.21
CA VAL A 207 2.31 -10.62 11.07
C VAL A 207 3.23 -11.82 11.18
N ASP A 208 4.01 -12.09 10.13
CA ASP A 208 4.86 -13.28 9.99
C ASP A 208 4.08 -14.59 10.29
N GLY A 209 2.83 -14.65 9.83
CA GLY A 209 1.91 -15.77 10.03
C GLY A 209 1.27 -15.85 11.42
N GLN A 210 1.61 -14.95 12.35
CA GLN A 210 0.97 -14.88 13.66
C GLN A 210 -0.29 -14.01 13.59
N LEU A 211 -1.45 -14.57 13.95
CA LEU A 211 -2.71 -13.83 14.00
C LEU A 211 -2.63 -12.66 15.00
N ARG A 212 -2.96 -11.46 14.52
CA ARG A 212 -2.97 -10.23 15.32
C ARG A 212 -4.35 -9.62 15.44
N GLN A 213 -5.13 -9.61 14.36
CA GLN A 213 -6.49 -9.08 14.36
C GLN A 213 -7.45 -10.10 13.76
N SER A 214 -8.63 -10.26 14.37
CA SER A 214 -9.67 -11.17 13.91
C SER A 214 -11.01 -10.75 14.47
N ASP A 215 -11.91 -10.23 13.62
CA ASP A 215 -13.25 -9.81 14.05
C ASP A 215 -14.25 -9.78 12.88
N SER A 216 -15.53 -9.68 13.19
CA SER A 216 -16.63 -9.55 12.22
C SER A 216 -16.94 -8.09 11.93
N SER A 217 -17.19 -7.75 10.66
CA SER A 217 -17.69 -6.44 10.25
C SER A 217 -19.04 -6.07 10.89
N GLY A 218 -19.79 -7.06 11.39
CA GLY A 218 -21.02 -6.83 12.16
C GLY A 218 -20.80 -6.18 13.53
N ASN A 219 -19.55 -6.12 14.02
CA ASN A 219 -19.20 -5.50 15.30
C ASN A 219 -18.84 -4.02 15.20
N MET A 220 -19.07 -3.40 14.03
CA MET A 220 -18.96 -1.94 13.89
C MET A 220 -19.94 -1.21 14.82
N VAL A 221 -19.49 -0.13 15.44
CA VAL A 221 -20.32 0.72 16.31
C VAL A 221 -21.13 1.71 15.49
N HIS A 222 -20.48 2.35 14.51
CA HIS A 222 -21.13 3.18 13.50
C HIS A 222 -21.10 2.43 12.18
N ASP A 223 -22.23 1.83 11.83
CA ASP A 223 -22.37 1.08 10.58
C ASP A 223 -22.37 2.01 9.35
N PRO A 224 -22.35 1.47 8.12
CA PRO A 224 -22.34 2.28 6.90
C PRO A 224 -23.53 3.24 6.80
N VAL A 225 -24.72 2.86 7.28
CA VAL A 225 -25.90 3.73 7.23
C VAL A 225 -25.72 4.94 8.14
N ALA A 226 -25.31 4.72 9.39
CA ALA A 226 -25.04 5.81 10.34
C ALA A 226 -23.94 6.74 9.80
N THR A 227 -22.85 6.15 9.32
CA THR A 227 -21.68 6.87 8.81
C THR A 227 -22.01 7.75 7.60
N LEU A 228 -22.75 7.22 6.62
CA LEU A 228 -23.11 7.98 5.42
C LEU A 228 -24.11 9.11 5.72
N ASN A 229 -25.04 8.91 6.65
CA ASN A 229 -25.92 9.99 7.11
C ASN A 229 -25.14 11.12 7.79
N GLU A 230 -24.13 10.79 8.60
CA GLU A 230 -23.27 11.80 9.24
C GLU A 230 -22.41 12.55 8.20
N LEU A 231 -21.76 11.82 7.29
CA LEU A 231 -20.95 12.44 6.22
C LEU A 231 -21.79 13.33 5.31
N ALA A 232 -23.03 12.97 5.01
CA ALA A 232 -23.96 13.78 4.23
C ALA A 232 -24.25 15.17 4.84
N SER A 233 -24.08 15.31 6.16
CA SER A 233 -24.21 16.59 6.84
C SER A 233 -22.91 17.40 6.93
N LEU A 234 -21.78 16.78 6.56
CA LEU A 234 -20.44 17.30 6.83
C LEU A 234 -19.68 17.72 5.56
N GLN A 235 -19.60 16.85 4.56
CA GLN A 235 -18.75 17.06 3.38
C GLN A 235 -19.28 16.36 2.12
N ASP A 236 -18.78 16.80 0.97
CA ASP A 236 -19.06 16.15 -0.30
C ASP A 236 -18.31 14.81 -0.41
N ILE A 237 -19.02 13.80 -0.91
CA ILE A 237 -18.47 12.47 -1.21
C ILE A 237 -18.82 12.13 -2.67
N PHE A 238 -17.84 11.67 -3.44
CA PHE A 238 -17.98 11.41 -4.87
C PHE A 238 -17.85 9.92 -5.21
N PRO A 239 -18.39 9.48 -6.36
CA PRO A 239 -18.19 8.12 -6.85
C PRO A 239 -16.71 7.74 -6.90
N GLY A 240 -16.42 6.59 -6.31
CA GLY A 240 -15.11 5.97 -6.17
C GLY A 240 -14.26 6.50 -5.01
N ASP A 241 -14.75 7.46 -4.21
CA ASP A 241 -14.13 7.81 -2.93
C ASP A 241 -14.13 6.61 -1.98
N LEU A 242 -13.11 6.54 -1.12
CA LEU A 242 -12.88 5.46 -0.17
C LEU A 242 -13.23 5.91 1.24
N ILE A 243 -14.08 5.13 1.92
CA ILE A 243 -14.33 5.21 3.36
C ILE A 243 -13.78 3.94 4.01
N ALA A 244 -12.70 4.05 4.78
CA ALA A 244 -12.18 2.97 5.61
C ALA A 244 -12.86 3.01 6.98
N THR A 245 -13.43 1.86 7.37
CA THR A 245 -14.48 1.78 8.40
C THR A 245 -13.96 1.52 9.80
N GLY A 246 -12.65 1.68 10.03
CA GLY A 246 -11.99 1.37 11.28
C GLY A 246 -11.53 -0.08 11.36
N THR A 247 -10.71 -0.35 12.37
CA THR A 247 -10.04 -1.64 12.56
C THR A 247 -10.57 -2.40 13.78
N PRO A 248 -10.49 -3.74 13.78
CA PRO A 248 -10.64 -4.56 14.98
C PRO A 248 -9.56 -4.34 16.04
N ALA A 249 -9.76 -4.91 17.23
CA ALA A 249 -8.74 -4.97 18.28
C ALA A 249 -7.51 -5.78 17.84
N GLY A 250 -6.39 -5.63 18.54
CA GLY A 250 -5.11 -6.30 18.26
C GLY A 250 -4.06 -5.39 17.61
N CYS A 251 -4.22 -4.07 17.76
CA CYS A 251 -3.21 -3.08 17.39
C CYS A 251 -1.97 -3.21 18.29
N ALA A 252 -0.78 -2.86 17.79
CA ALA A 252 0.46 -2.92 18.58
C ALA A 252 0.54 -1.85 19.69
N LEU A 253 -0.27 -0.80 19.58
CA LEU A 253 -0.33 0.33 20.51
C LEU A 253 -0.76 -0.11 21.92
N LEU A 254 0.10 0.11 22.90
CA LEU A 254 -0.21 -0.14 24.31
C LEU A 254 -0.94 1.05 24.93
N ILE A 255 -2.19 0.84 25.33
CA ILE A 255 -3.00 1.89 25.94
C ILE A 255 -2.95 1.77 27.47
N PRO A 256 -2.53 2.82 28.20
CA PRO A 256 -2.58 2.82 29.65
C PRO A 256 -4.02 2.67 30.15
N SER A 257 -4.22 2.03 31.31
CA SER A 257 -5.55 1.94 31.91
C SER A 257 -6.17 3.33 32.17
N PRO A 258 -7.51 3.47 32.19
CA PRO A 258 -8.16 4.77 32.40
C PRO A 258 -7.68 5.51 33.66
N ALA A 259 -7.36 4.79 34.74
CA ALA A 259 -6.77 5.36 35.95
C ALA A 259 -5.36 5.93 35.70
N LYS A 260 -4.50 5.19 34.99
CA LYS A 260 -3.17 5.67 34.59
C LYS A 260 -3.25 6.88 33.66
N GLN A 261 -4.21 6.90 32.73
CA GLN A 261 -4.44 8.05 31.84
C GLN A 261 -4.81 9.32 32.63
N LYS A 262 -5.71 9.21 33.62
CA LYS A 262 -6.09 10.33 34.49
C LYS A 262 -4.90 10.88 35.28
N ILE A 263 -4.03 10.00 35.80
CA ILE A 263 -2.81 10.40 36.51
C ILE A 263 -1.83 11.08 35.54
N ALA A 264 -1.62 10.50 34.36
CA ALA A 264 -0.71 11.05 33.35
C ALA A 264 -1.17 12.42 32.82
N ALA A 265 -2.48 12.69 32.79
CA ALA A 265 -3.04 13.98 32.41
C ALA A 265 -2.66 15.14 33.37
N LEU A 266 -2.21 14.82 34.58
CA LEU A 266 -1.73 15.81 35.55
C LEU A 266 -0.23 16.13 35.42
N LEU A 267 0.49 15.37 34.58
CA LEU A 267 1.92 15.57 34.38
C LEU A 267 2.22 16.69 33.38
N PRO A 268 3.38 17.37 33.49
CA PRO A 268 3.89 18.22 32.42
C PRO A 268 3.95 17.44 31.10
N GLU A 269 3.61 18.09 30.00
CA GLU A 269 3.48 17.46 28.68
C GLU A 269 4.72 16.64 28.27
N ALA A 270 5.92 17.21 28.45
CA ALA A 270 7.17 16.52 28.15
C ALA A 270 7.34 15.20 28.95
N LYS A 271 6.94 15.19 30.22
CA LYS A 271 6.99 13.98 31.06
C LYS A 271 5.93 12.96 30.66
N LYS A 272 4.71 13.43 30.36
CA LYS A 272 3.64 12.58 29.84
C LYS A 272 4.08 11.84 28.57
N TRP A 273 4.68 12.56 27.62
CA TRP A 273 5.15 11.95 26.37
C TRP A 273 6.37 11.07 26.57
N ALA A 274 7.32 11.41 27.44
CA ALA A 274 8.43 10.52 27.78
C ALA A 274 7.94 9.17 28.32
N LEU A 275 7.00 9.18 29.26
CA LEU A 275 6.40 7.95 29.82
C LEU A 275 5.60 7.17 28.77
N PHE A 276 4.90 7.86 27.87
CA PHE A 276 4.20 7.20 26.77
C PHE A 276 5.18 6.46 25.85
N LEU A 277 6.26 7.13 25.44
CA LEU A 277 7.28 6.54 24.56
C LEU A 277 7.96 5.35 25.24
N GLU A 278 8.33 5.49 26.52
CA GLU A 278 8.94 4.41 27.32
C GLU A 278 8.01 3.18 27.38
N ALA A 279 6.73 3.38 27.67
CA ALA A 279 5.75 2.28 27.67
C ALA A 279 5.60 1.62 26.29
N GLN A 280 5.64 2.41 25.21
CA GLN A 280 5.56 1.86 23.85
C GLN A 280 6.82 1.08 23.44
N GLU A 281 8.00 1.45 23.94
CA GLU A 281 9.26 0.72 23.68
C GLU A 281 9.24 -0.72 24.22
N GLU A 282 8.41 -1.00 25.23
CA GLU A 282 8.21 -2.35 25.76
C GLU A 282 7.39 -3.24 24.81
N SER A 283 6.64 -2.65 23.85
CA SER A 283 5.83 -3.42 22.91
C SER A 283 6.71 -4.11 21.86
N THR A 284 6.69 -5.45 21.87
CA THR A 284 7.30 -6.26 20.80
C THR A 284 6.38 -6.41 19.59
N GLN A 285 5.23 -5.73 19.57
CA GLN A 285 4.23 -5.89 18.52
C GLN A 285 4.40 -4.92 17.36
N TYR A 286 5.14 -3.82 17.55
CA TYR A 286 5.41 -2.86 16.48
C TYR A 286 6.23 -3.45 15.36
N LEU A 287 5.85 -3.09 14.14
CA LEU A 287 6.43 -3.62 12.92
C LEU A 287 7.89 -3.23 12.73
N GLN A 288 8.68 -4.25 12.43
CA GLN A 288 10.10 -4.16 12.11
C GLN A 288 10.33 -4.42 10.61
N PRO A 289 11.41 -3.85 10.04
CA PRO A 289 11.81 -4.14 8.68
C PRO A 289 12.01 -5.63 8.42
N GLY A 290 11.57 -6.09 7.25
CA GLY A 290 11.59 -7.49 6.83
C GLY A 290 10.34 -8.28 7.23
N GLN A 291 9.54 -7.79 8.19
CA GLN A 291 8.30 -8.47 8.57
C GLN A 291 7.25 -8.39 7.47
N VAL A 292 6.44 -9.44 7.38
CA VAL A 292 5.36 -9.58 6.42
C VAL A 292 4.02 -9.41 7.12
N VAL A 293 3.20 -8.51 6.61
CA VAL A 293 1.82 -8.30 7.08
C VAL A 293 0.87 -8.83 6.01
N GLU A 294 -0.04 -9.72 6.40
CA GLU A 294 -1.07 -10.26 5.52
C GLU A 294 -2.45 -9.96 6.09
N ALA A 295 -3.31 -9.32 5.31
CA ALA A 295 -4.66 -8.95 5.69
C ALA A 295 -5.68 -9.49 4.67
N GLY A 296 -6.83 -9.95 5.15
CA GLY A 296 -7.87 -10.51 4.30
C GLY A 296 -9.27 -10.35 4.89
N ILE A 297 -10.25 -10.23 4.00
CA ILE A 297 -11.65 -10.04 4.37
C ILE A 297 -12.52 -10.96 3.52
N ARG A 298 -13.31 -11.82 4.17
CA ARG A 298 -14.09 -12.88 3.51
C ARG A 298 -15.44 -13.11 4.21
N SER A 299 -16.46 -13.48 3.46
CA SER A 299 -17.69 -14.02 4.04
C SER A 299 -17.51 -15.48 4.42
N ALA A 300 -18.21 -15.95 5.45
CA ALA A 300 -18.10 -17.33 5.93
C ALA A 300 -18.54 -18.38 4.89
N ASP A 301 -19.44 -18.00 3.98
CA ASP A 301 -19.93 -18.84 2.87
C ASP A 301 -19.04 -18.79 1.62
N GLY A 302 -17.99 -17.95 1.61
CA GLY A 302 -17.07 -17.79 0.49
C GLY A 302 -17.63 -17.03 -0.72
N VAL A 303 -18.85 -16.48 -0.63
CA VAL A 303 -19.46 -15.69 -1.72
C VAL A 303 -18.68 -14.39 -1.96
N ILE A 304 -18.18 -13.77 -0.89
CA ILE A 304 -17.28 -12.63 -0.95
C ILE A 304 -15.90 -13.05 -0.45
N ASP A 305 -14.89 -12.88 -1.32
CA ASP A 305 -13.47 -13.00 -0.96
C ASP A 305 -12.71 -11.83 -1.58
N LEU A 306 -12.34 -10.87 -0.74
CA LEU A 306 -11.63 -9.66 -1.20
C LEU A 306 -10.14 -9.92 -1.50
N GLY A 307 -9.70 -11.17 -1.40
CA GLY A 307 -8.32 -11.60 -1.58
C GLY A 307 -7.47 -11.37 -0.32
N THR A 308 -6.17 -11.48 -0.50
CA THR A 308 -5.18 -11.24 0.55
C THR A 308 -4.29 -10.08 0.13
N GLN A 309 -4.28 -9.04 0.95
CA GLN A 309 -3.31 -7.96 0.90
C GLN A 309 -2.03 -8.42 1.61
N ARG A 310 -0.86 -8.19 1.02
CA ARG A 310 0.42 -8.68 1.55
C ARG A 310 1.51 -7.64 1.41
N ASN A 311 1.95 -7.04 2.51
CA ASN A 311 2.99 -6.02 2.51
C ASN A 311 4.25 -6.48 3.24
N VAL A 312 5.41 -6.14 2.71
CA VAL A 312 6.70 -6.30 3.41
C VAL A 312 7.12 -4.95 3.95
N VAL A 313 7.49 -4.90 5.24
CA VAL A 313 7.97 -3.68 5.88
C VAL A 313 9.41 -3.42 5.42
N ALA A 314 9.66 -2.24 4.87
CA ALA A 314 10.96 -1.79 4.40
C ALA A 314 11.40 -0.52 5.15
N ILE A 315 12.70 -0.22 5.18
CA ILE A 315 13.21 1.04 5.71
C ILE A 315 13.27 2.06 4.56
N SER A 316 12.99 3.32 4.84
CA SER A 316 13.38 4.41 3.93
C SER A 316 14.90 4.36 3.73
N GLN A 317 15.33 4.07 2.51
CA GLN A 317 16.72 4.31 2.12
C GLN A 317 17.06 5.77 2.41
N SER A 318 18.27 6.02 2.92
CA SER A 318 18.78 7.36 3.15
C SER A 318 18.78 8.16 1.84
N ASP A 319 18.72 9.49 1.88
CA ASP A 319 18.82 10.30 0.65
C ASP A 319 20.16 10.03 -0.09
N ASP A 320 21.20 9.61 0.62
CA ASP A 320 22.47 9.14 0.05
C ASP A 320 22.33 7.82 -0.73
N ASP A 321 21.48 6.89 -0.26
CA ASP A 321 21.19 5.63 -0.97
C ASP A 321 20.23 5.82 -2.16
N ARG A 322 19.31 6.78 -2.07
CA ARG A 322 18.41 7.14 -3.19
C ARG A 322 19.16 7.75 -4.37
N ALA A 323 20.21 8.53 -4.10
CA ALA A 323 21.09 9.07 -5.13
C ALA A 323 21.84 7.97 -5.91
N LEU A 324 22.08 6.80 -5.27
CA LEU A 324 22.82 5.68 -5.86
C LEU A 324 21.95 4.60 -6.51
N THR A 325 20.62 4.63 -6.35
CA THR A 325 19.74 3.51 -6.77
C THR A 325 18.69 3.87 -7.82
N ALA A 326 18.33 5.15 -7.98
CA ALA A 326 17.29 5.53 -8.93
C ALA A 326 17.79 5.78 -10.38
N THR A 327 19.09 5.97 -10.58
CA THR A 327 19.68 6.22 -11.92
C THR A 327 20.96 5.45 -12.19
N THR A 328 21.59 4.84 -11.19
CA THR A 328 22.90 4.21 -11.35
C THR A 328 22.76 2.76 -11.79
N LYS A 329 23.19 2.45 -13.00
CA LYS A 329 23.23 1.09 -13.58
C LYS A 329 24.59 0.46 -13.33
N LYS A 330 24.60 -0.82 -12.94
CA LYS A 330 25.81 -1.62 -12.76
C LYS A 330 26.12 -2.38 -14.05
N ILE A 331 27.27 -2.10 -14.65
CA ILE A 331 27.74 -2.72 -15.89
C ILE A 331 29.03 -3.45 -15.57
N LEU A 332 29.04 -4.77 -15.80
CA LEU A 332 30.25 -5.57 -15.73
C LEU A 332 30.95 -5.51 -17.08
N VAL A 333 32.23 -5.13 -17.08
CA VAL A 333 33.09 -5.03 -18.25
C VAL A 333 34.22 -6.05 -18.14
N THR A 334 34.34 -6.94 -19.12
CA THR A 334 35.30 -8.07 -19.14
C THR A 334 36.21 -8.02 -20.36
N GLY A 335 37.38 -8.67 -20.28
CA GLY A 335 38.37 -8.67 -21.37
C GLY A 335 39.34 -7.49 -21.33
N LEU A 336 39.47 -6.83 -20.18
CA LEU A 336 40.42 -5.73 -20.02
C LEU A 336 41.87 -6.24 -19.97
N ARG A 337 42.82 -5.42 -20.42
CA ARG A 337 44.24 -5.77 -20.38
C ARG A 337 44.80 -5.76 -18.96
N SER A 338 45.80 -6.62 -18.73
CA SER A 338 46.62 -6.58 -17.51
C SER A 338 47.25 -5.20 -17.33
N GLY A 339 47.01 -4.57 -16.17
CA GLY A 339 47.60 -3.26 -15.85
C GLY A 339 46.69 -2.05 -16.12
N VAL A 340 45.48 -2.25 -16.64
CA VAL A 340 44.47 -1.18 -16.72
C VAL A 340 44.19 -0.59 -15.33
N THR A 341 43.96 0.71 -15.26
CA THR A 341 43.61 1.45 -14.03
C THR A 341 42.16 1.88 -14.04
N GLU A 342 41.58 2.08 -12.85
CA GLU A 342 40.20 2.59 -12.71
C GLU A 342 40.04 3.94 -13.42
N SER A 343 41.04 4.82 -13.32
CA SER A 343 41.07 6.12 -13.99
C SER A 343 41.02 6.01 -15.52
N ALA A 344 41.68 5.00 -16.11
CA ALA A 344 41.64 4.77 -17.55
C ALA A 344 40.26 4.32 -18.01
N VAL A 345 39.64 3.37 -17.29
CA VAL A 345 38.27 2.91 -17.56
C VAL A 345 37.26 4.03 -17.36
N GLN A 346 37.41 4.84 -16.32
CA GLN A 346 36.53 5.98 -16.07
C GLN A 346 36.65 7.03 -17.17
N SER A 347 37.86 7.37 -17.60
CA SER A 347 38.08 8.31 -18.71
C SER A 347 37.49 7.81 -20.02
N TRP A 348 37.61 6.51 -20.30
CA TRP A 348 37.04 5.90 -21.50
C TRP A 348 35.51 5.94 -21.50
N LEU A 349 34.88 5.54 -20.39
CA LEU A 349 33.42 5.44 -20.30
C LEU A 349 32.71 6.79 -20.09
N SER A 350 33.43 7.81 -19.63
CA SER A 350 32.93 9.19 -19.54
C SER A 350 32.46 9.75 -20.90
N GLY A 351 32.98 9.24 -22.03
CA GLY A 351 32.52 9.59 -23.37
C GLY A 351 31.11 9.09 -23.71
N PHE A 352 30.56 8.17 -22.91
CA PHE A 352 29.24 7.56 -23.12
C PHE A 352 28.19 8.03 -22.11
N GLY A 353 28.59 8.65 -21.01
CA GLY A 353 27.70 9.18 -19.97
C GLY A 353 28.43 9.39 -18.63
N PRO A 354 27.74 9.95 -17.62
CA PRO A 354 28.32 10.16 -16.29
C PRO A 354 28.67 8.81 -15.64
N VAL A 355 29.94 8.63 -15.27
CA VAL A 355 30.43 7.45 -14.56
C VAL A 355 30.54 7.80 -13.08
N ALA A 356 29.67 7.21 -12.26
CA ALA A 356 29.63 7.43 -10.82
C ALA A 356 30.82 6.76 -10.12
N ARG A 357 31.14 5.51 -10.52
CA ARG A 357 32.21 4.72 -9.90
C ARG A 357 32.72 3.63 -10.83
N VAL A 358 34.01 3.32 -10.73
CA VAL A 358 34.65 2.15 -11.36
C VAL A 358 35.39 1.37 -10.29
N GLU A 359 35.25 0.05 -10.27
CA GLU A 359 36.03 -0.86 -9.44
C GLU A 359 36.68 -1.92 -10.33
N ILE A 360 38.00 -2.06 -10.26
CA ILE A 360 38.68 -3.18 -10.94
C ILE A 360 38.67 -4.42 -10.05
N ILE A 361 38.11 -5.50 -10.57
CA ILE A 361 38.06 -6.81 -9.93
C ILE A 361 39.15 -7.68 -10.53
N ARG A 362 40.06 -8.16 -9.67
CA ARG A 362 41.15 -9.08 -10.02
C ARG A 362 40.91 -10.42 -9.34
N GLU A 363 40.30 -11.37 -10.06
CA GLU A 363 40.12 -12.72 -9.54
C GLU A 363 41.41 -13.55 -9.69
N GLY A 364 42.18 -13.71 -8.61
CA GLY A 364 43.27 -14.68 -8.53
C GLY A 364 44.23 -14.71 -9.74
N ASN A 365 44.55 -15.90 -10.24
CA ASN A 365 45.45 -16.14 -11.39
C ASN A 365 44.79 -15.87 -12.76
N ALA A 366 43.65 -15.18 -12.83
CA ALA A 366 43.01 -14.85 -14.10
C ALA A 366 43.90 -13.92 -14.95
N ALA A 367 44.06 -14.25 -16.23
CA ALA A 367 44.97 -13.56 -17.14
C ALA A 367 44.57 -12.09 -17.42
N ASN A 368 43.28 -11.75 -17.26
CA ASN A 368 42.73 -10.43 -17.59
C ASN A 368 41.75 -9.94 -16.51
N PRO A 369 41.89 -8.70 -15.99
CA PRO A 369 40.95 -8.12 -15.03
C PRO A 369 39.57 -7.83 -15.64
N CYS A 370 38.55 -7.71 -14.78
CA CYS A 370 37.25 -7.13 -15.12
C CYS A 370 37.01 -5.84 -14.33
N ALA A 371 36.05 -5.02 -14.77
CA ALA A 371 35.65 -3.80 -14.07
C ALA A 371 34.14 -3.81 -13.82
N LEU A 372 33.75 -3.51 -12.59
CA LEU A 372 32.38 -3.17 -12.24
C LEU A 372 32.21 -1.65 -12.35
N VAL A 373 31.32 -1.21 -13.22
CA VAL A 373 31.10 0.21 -13.53
C VAL A 373 29.71 0.61 -13.11
N HIS A 374 29.62 1.69 -12.36
CA HIS A 374 28.38 2.33 -11.93
C HIS A 374 28.17 3.57 -12.78
N MET A 375 27.09 3.61 -13.57
CA MET A 375 26.81 4.73 -14.48
C MET A 375 25.43 5.32 -14.22
N ASP A 376 25.34 6.64 -14.15
CA ASP A 376 24.08 7.35 -13.90
C ASP A 376 23.33 7.57 -15.22
N ILE A 377 22.74 6.48 -15.72
CA ILE A 377 22.05 6.43 -17.02
C ILE A 377 20.74 5.64 -16.92
N GLY A 378 19.73 6.04 -17.71
CA GLY A 378 18.46 5.30 -17.79
C GLY A 378 18.57 3.94 -18.49
N ASP A 379 17.56 3.08 -18.35
CA ASP A 379 17.56 1.70 -18.89
C ASP A 379 17.82 1.62 -20.39
N ALA A 380 17.19 2.49 -21.19
CA ALA A 380 17.40 2.53 -22.64
C ALA A 380 18.85 2.89 -23.01
N ALA A 381 19.46 3.83 -22.29
CA ALA A 381 20.84 4.24 -22.51
C ALA A 381 21.82 3.14 -22.08
N ALA A 382 21.53 2.43 -21.00
CA ALA A 382 22.33 1.30 -20.54
C ALA A 382 22.32 0.12 -21.53
N ALA A 383 21.15 -0.20 -22.10
CA ALA A 383 21.04 -1.25 -23.13
C ALA A 383 21.83 -0.89 -24.40
N ILE A 384 21.75 0.36 -24.86
CA ILE A 384 22.53 0.86 -26.00
C ILE A 384 24.03 0.81 -25.68
N LEU A 385 24.43 1.20 -24.48
CA LEU A 385 25.82 1.20 -24.06
C LEU A 385 26.39 -0.21 -24.04
N VAL A 386 25.69 -1.17 -23.43
CA VAL A 386 26.09 -2.59 -23.42
C VAL A 386 26.26 -3.10 -24.86
N SER A 387 25.29 -2.84 -25.74
CA SER A 387 25.38 -3.21 -27.16
C SER A 387 26.61 -2.62 -27.88
N ARG A 388 26.92 -1.33 -27.62
CA ARG A 388 28.09 -0.66 -28.20
C ARG A 388 29.41 -1.19 -27.66
N LEU A 389 29.47 -1.51 -26.38
CA LEU A 389 30.68 -2.00 -25.71
C LEU A 389 30.97 -3.46 -26.08
N SER A 390 29.96 -4.30 -26.29
CA SER A 390 30.11 -5.75 -26.53
C SER A 390 30.77 -6.13 -27.86
N HIS A 391 31.19 -5.15 -28.67
CA HIS A 391 32.06 -5.36 -29.83
C HIS A 391 33.12 -4.25 -29.98
N HIS A 392 33.40 -3.53 -28.89
CA HIS A 392 34.32 -2.41 -28.93
C HIS A 392 35.77 -2.87 -28.73
N TRP A 393 36.64 -2.28 -29.54
CA TRP A 393 38.08 -2.50 -29.46
C TRP A 393 38.68 -1.37 -28.62
N HIS A 394 39.04 -1.66 -27.36
CA HIS A 394 39.67 -0.67 -26.49
C HIS A 394 41.12 -1.09 -26.19
N ASP A 395 42.05 -0.17 -26.46
CA ASP A 395 43.49 -0.32 -26.18
C ASP A 395 44.11 -1.63 -26.68
N GLY A 396 43.64 -2.14 -27.84
CA GLY A 396 44.19 -3.35 -28.44
C GLY A 396 43.58 -4.67 -27.97
N ALA A 397 42.44 -4.68 -27.26
CA ALA A 397 41.70 -5.87 -26.85
C ALA A 397 40.19 -5.72 -27.12
N MET A 398 39.53 -6.86 -27.40
CA MET A 398 38.07 -6.94 -27.48
C MET A 398 37.49 -6.97 -26.07
N VAL A 399 36.52 -6.09 -25.80
CA VAL A 399 35.85 -5.98 -24.51
C VAL A 399 34.41 -6.48 -24.62
N ASN A 400 33.88 -7.07 -23.55
CA ASN A 400 32.48 -7.45 -23.44
C ASN A 400 31.82 -6.75 -22.25
N ALA A 401 30.56 -6.29 -22.41
CA ALA A 401 29.80 -5.65 -21.35
C ALA A 401 28.49 -6.40 -21.08
N SER A 402 28.06 -6.41 -19.82
CA SER A 402 26.76 -6.96 -19.41
C SER A 402 26.16 -6.12 -18.29
N LEU A 403 24.86 -5.87 -18.38
CA LEU A 403 24.09 -5.22 -17.31
C LEU A 403 23.88 -6.23 -16.17
N LEU A 404 24.19 -5.84 -14.93
CA LEU A 404 23.86 -6.63 -13.75
C LEU A 404 22.49 -6.19 -13.24
N HIS A 405 21.51 -7.09 -13.32
CA HIS A 405 20.22 -6.91 -12.66
C HIS A 405 20.39 -7.23 -11.16
N HIS A 406 19.78 -6.39 -10.32
CA HIS A 406 19.82 -6.53 -8.86
C HIS A 406 19.14 -7.81 -8.37
#